data_AF-A0A4U9D3K0-F1
#
_entry.id   AF-A0A4U9D3K0-F1
#
_cell.length_a   1.000
_cell.length_b   1.000
_cell.length_c   1.000
_cell.angle_alpha   90.00
_cell.angle_beta   90.00
_cell.angle_gamma   90.00
#
_symmetry.space_group_name_H-M   'P 1'
#
loop_
_entity.id
_entity.type
_entity.pdbx_description
1 polymer ?
#
loop_
_entity_poly.entity_id
_entity_poly.type
_entity_poly.pdbx_seq_one_letter_code
_entity_poly.pdbx_strand_id
1 'polypeptide(L)'
;MTSSILVANSAPLLDVRDLCVDFVNGGAVTHAVRGVSFQLGREKLAIVGESGSGKSTVGRALLQLHPKKARVSASRMQFCRP
;
A
#
# COMPACT_ATOMS: atom_id res chain seq x y z
N MET A 1 37.19 -13.08 3.24
CA MET A 1 37.09 -11.81 2.49
C MET A 1 35.83 -11.86 1.65
N THR A 2 34.73 -11.31 2.16
CA THR A 2 33.58 -10.95 1.31
C THR A 2 32.93 -9.76 1.98
N SER A 3 33.35 -8.56 1.57
CA SER A 3 32.72 -7.33 2.01
C SER A 3 31.32 -7.29 1.40
N SER A 4 30.30 -7.50 2.22
CA SER A 4 28.95 -7.10 1.87
C SER A 4 28.97 -5.58 1.73
N ILE A 5 28.85 -5.11 0.50
CA ILE A 5 28.61 -3.70 0.21
C ILE A 5 27.32 -3.36 0.93
N LEU A 6 27.44 -2.57 2.01
CA LEU A 6 26.31 -1.86 2.58
C LEU A 6 25.87 -0.86 1.50
N VAL A 7 25.00 -1.31 0.59
CA VAL A 7 24.15 -0.37 -0.13
C VAL A 7 23.48 0.41 0.98
N ALA A 8 23.79 1.70 1.09
CA ALA A 8 23.09 2.61 1.97
C ALA A 8 21.64 2.63 1.50
N ASN A 9 20.85 1.64 1.94
CA ASN A 9 19.45 1.56 1.65
C ASN A 9 18.83 2.66 2.49
N SER A 10 18.75 3.85 1.90
CA SER A 10 18.09 5.00 2.49
C SER A 10 16.76 4.50 3.05
N ALA A 11 16.49 4.80 4.32
CA ALA A 11 15.28 4.32 5.00
C ALA A 11 14.06 4.51 4.09
N PRO A 12 13.15 3.52 4.01
CA PRO A 12 12.01 3.60 3.10
C PRO A 12 11.19 4.84 3.44
N LEU A 13 10.82 5.61 2.41
CA LEU A 13 9.96 6.78 2.56
C LEU A 13 8.52 6.38 2.92
N LEU A 14 8.12 5.17 2.53
CA LEU A 14 6.82 4.59 2.84
C LEU A 14 6.97 3.10 3.19
N ASP A 15 6.40 2.70 4.34
CA ASP A 15 6.30 1.31 4.79
C ASP A 15 4.82 0.96 5.00
N VAL A 16 4.31 0.04 4.17
CA VAL A 16 2.92 -0.42 4.16
C VAL A 16 2.90 -1.90 4.51
N ARG A 17 2.11 -2.25 5.53
CA ARG A 17 1.93 -3.62 6.01
C ARG A 17 0.45 -3.94 6.17
N ASP A 18 0.06 -5.07 5.61
CA ASP A 18 -1.28 -5.66 5.67
C ASP A 18 -2.39 -4.67 5.32
N LEU A 19 -2.19 -3.88 4.26
CA LEU A 19 -3.21 -2.96 3.77
C LEU A 19 -4.42 -3.75 3.23
N CYS A 20 -5.57 -3.54 3.86
CA CYS A 20 -6.87 -4.05 3.43
C CYS A 20 -7.80 -2.87 3.11
N VAL A 21 -8.62 -3.05 2.07
CA VAL A 21 -9.65 -2.09 1.71
C VAL A 21 -10.92 -2.83 1.36
N ASP A 22 -11.97 -2.56 2.16
CA ASP A 22 -13.29 -3.16 2.00
C ASP A 22 -14.31 -2.09 1.61
N PHE A 23 -15.14 -2.37 0.60
CA PHE A 23 -16.28 -1.52 0.27
C PHE A 23 -17.56 -2.13 0.82
N VAL A 24 -18.33 -1.35 1.58
CA VAL A 24 -19.63 -1.77 2.11
C VAL A 24 -20.74 -1.13 1.28
N ASN A 25 -21.58 -1.95 0.64
CA ASN A 25 -22.77 -1.49 -0.09
C ASN A 25 -23.99 -2.32 0.34
N GLY A 26 -24.96 -1.70 1.01
CA GLY A 26 -26.25 -2.34 1.31
C GLY A 26 -26.16 -3.68 2.07
N GLY A 27 -25.15 -3.86 2.91
CA GLY A 27 -24.91 -5.10 3.66
C GLY A 27 -23.92 -6.08 2.99
N ALA A 28 -23.63 -5.92 1.69
CA ALA A 28 -22.58 -6.67 1.02
C ALA A 28 -21.20 -6.02 1.23
N VAL A 29 -20.20 -6.86 1.49
CA VAL A 29 -18.79 -6.44 1.62
C VAL A 29 -18.00 -6.93 0.40
N THR A 30 -17.28 -6.02 -0.24
CA THR A 30 -16.34 -6.35 -1.33
C THR A 30 -14.91 -6.09 -0.87
N HIS A 31 -14.12 -7.15 -0.77
CA HIS A 31 -12.69 -7.10 -0.41
C HIS A 31 -11.84 -6.71 -1.62
N ALA A 32 -11.65 -5.41 -1.82
CA ALA A 32 -10.95 -4.87 -2.99
C ALA A 32 -9.42 -4.92 -2.87
N VAL A 33 -8.88 -4.89 -1.63
CA VAL A 33 -7.46 -5.08 -1.35
C VAL A 33 -7.36 -6.01 -0.14
N ARG A 34 -6.54 -7.06 -0.24
CA ARG A 34 -6.43 -8.15 0.74
C ARG A 34 -5.00 -8.31 1.24
N GLY A 35 -4.61 -7.52 2.25
CA GLY A 35 -3.33 -7.67 2.95
C GLY A 35 -2.10 -7.34 2.12
N VAL A 36 -2.11 -6.23 1.38
CA VAL A 36 -0.97 -5.81 0.56
C VAL A 36 0.13 -5.20 1.45
N SER A 37 1.37 -5.65 1.27
CA SER A 37 2.55 -5.17 1.99
C SER A 37 3.67 -4.82 1.02
N PHE A 38 4.24 -3.61 1.15
CA PHE A 38 5.39 -3.17 0.35
C PHE A 38 6.09 -1.99 1.02
N GLN A 39 7.32 -1.73 0.57
CA GLN A 39 8.11 -0.55 0.92
C GLN A 39 8.42 0.25 -0.34
N LEU A 40 8.55 1.56 -0.20
CA LEU A 40 8.94 2.47 -1.28
C LEU A 40 10.02 3.42 -0.76
N GLY A 41 11.18 3.39 -1.40
CA GLY A 41 12.28 4.32 -1.19
C GLY A 41 12.18 5.54 -2.09
N ARG A 42 13.29 5.94 -2.73
CA ARG A 42 13.37 7.10 -3.64
C ARG A 42 13.15 6.72 -5.11
N GLU A 43 12.79 5.48 -5.37
CA GLU A 43 12.47 4.94 -6.69
C GLU A 43 11.02 5.20 -7.11
N LYS A 44 10.69 4.84 -8.36
CA LYS A 44 9.31 4.81 -8.87
C LYS A 44 8.80 3.37 -8.81
N LEU A 45 7.72 3.15 -8.07
CA LEU A 45 7.03 1.86 -8.01
C LEU A 45 5.75 1.91 -8.87
N ALA A 46 5.59 0.91 -9.74
CA ALA A 46 4.39 0.73 -10.55
C ALA A 46 3.58 -0.47 -10.05
N ILE A 47 2.28 -0.28 -9.85
CA ILE A 47 1.33 -1.37 -9.55
C ILE A 47 0.63 -1.75 -10.85
N VAL A 48 0.78 -3.00 -11.29
CA VAL A 48 0.24 -3.51 -12.56
C VAL A 48 -0.74 -4.67 -12.32
N GLY A 49 -1.61 -4.93 -13.30
CA GLY A 49 -2.61 -6.00 -13.24
C GLY A 49 -3.92 -5.64 -13.96
N GLU A 50 -4.82 -6.62 -14.10
CA GLU A 50 -6.10 -6.52 -14.83
C GLU A 50 -7.05 -5.46 -14.28
N SER A 51 -8.01 -5.00 -15.09
CA SER A 51 -9.06 -4.08 -14.64
C SER A 51 -9.80 -4.68 -13.43
N GLY A 52 -10.07 -3.85 -12.41
CA GLY A 52 -10.76 -4.29 -11.19
C GLY A 52 -9.87 -4.93 -10.10
N SER A 53 -8.58 -5.17 -10.34
CA SER A 53 -7.68 -5.83 -9.37
C SER A 53 -7.32 -5.02 -8.10
N GLY A 54 -7.82 -3.79 -7.96
CA GLY A 54 -7.59 -2.95 -6.78
C GLY A 54 -6.39 -1.99 -6.84
N LYS A 55 -5.70 -1.86 -7.99
CA LYS A 55 -4.56 -0.92 -8.16
C LYS A 55 -4.87 0.51 -7.74
N SER A 56 -5.91 1.11 -8.32
CA SER A 56 -6.34 2.47 -7.98
C SER A 56 -6.86 2.57 -6.55
N THR A 57 -7.38 1.47 -6.00
CA THR A 57 -7.83 1.39 -4.60
C THR A 57 -6.65 1.50 -3.64
N VAL A 58 -5.55 0.81 -3.91
CA VAL A 58 -4.30 0.94 -3.13
C VAL A 58 -3.82 2.39 -3.14
N GLY A 59 -3.65 2.99 -4.33
CA GLY A 59 -3.18 4.38 -4.44
C GLY A 59 -4.09 5.38 -3.72
N ARG A 60 -5.42 5.24 -3.86
CA ARG A 60 -6.38 6.09 -3.15
C ARG A 60 -6.35 5.88 -1.64
N ALA A 61 -6.14 4.65 -1.16
CA ALA A 61 -6.02 4.38 0.27
C ALA A 61 -4.79 5.07 0.88
N LEU A 62 -3.63 5.00 0.20
CA LEU A 62 -2.40 5.67 0.63
C LEU A 62 -2.56 7.20 0.70
N LEU A 63 -3.25 7.78 -0.29
CA LEU A 63 -3.51 9.22 -0.38
C LEU A 63 -4.73 9.67 0.44
N GLN A 64 -5.38 8.76 1.15
CA GLN A 64 -6.64 8.99 1.87
C GLN A 64 -7.80 9.51 0.97
N LEU A 65 -7.75 9.29 -0.34
CA LEU A 65 -8.75 9.70 -1.35
C LEU A 65 -9.80 8.61 -1.64
N HIS A 66 -10.25 7.93 -0.60
CA HIS A 66 -11.21 6.83 -0.68
C HIS A 66 -12.64 7.33 -0.41
N PRO A 67 -13.67 6.76 -1.05
CA PRO A 67 -15.05 7.16 -0.78
C PRO A 67 -15.47 6.75 0.63
N LYS A 68 -16.46 7.44 1.22
CA LYS A 68 -16.95 7.19 2.60
C LYS A 68 -17.32 5.73 2.90
N LYS A 69 -17.74 4.99 1.87
CA LYS A 69 -18.12 3.58 1.97
C LYS A 69 -16.95 2.59 2.01
N ALA A 70 -15.71 3.09 1.85
CA ALA A 70 -14.51 2.30 1.98
C ALA A 70 -14.06 2.26 3.43
N ARG A 71 -13.78 1.06 3.94
CA ARG A 71 -13.08 0.82 5.19
C ARG A 71 -11.63 0.48 4.84
N VAL A 72 -10.70 1.27 5.33
CA VAL A 72 -9.26 1.10 5.11
C VAL A 72 -8.63 0.70 6.43
N SER A 73 -7.84 -0.38 6.42
CA SER A 73 -7.08 -0.83 7.59
C SER A 73 -5.69 -1.29 7.16
N ALA A 74 -4.70 -1.13 8.03
CA ALA A 74 -3.34 -1.62 7.83
C ALA A 74 -2.71 -1.87 9.20
N SER A 75 -1.81 -2.86 9.30
CA SER A 75 -1.00 -3.03 10.52
C SER A 75 0.08 -1.95 10.61
N ARG A 76 0.55 -1.45 9.46
CA ARG A 76 1.39 -0.25 9.36
C ARG A 76 1.12 0.48 8.05
N MET A 77 0.99 1.81 8.11
CA MET A 77 1.00 2.68 6.94
C MET A 77 1.73 3.96 7.33
N GLN A 78 3.06 3.92 7.25
CA GLN A 78 3.92 4.96 7.78
C GLN A 78 4.65 5.68 6.64
N PHE A 79 4.46 7.00 6.57
CA PHE A 79 5.30 7.89 5.78
C PHE A 79 6.48 8.31 6.65
N CYS A 80 7.67 7.83 6.31
CA CYS A 80 8.89 8.21 6.99
C CYS A 80 9.31 9.60 6.49
N ARG A 81 9.72 10.47 7.42
CA ARG A 81 10.36 11.71 7.03
C ARG A 81 11.74 11.39 6.45
N PRO A 82 12.14 12.05 5.35
CA PRO A 82 13.48 11.92 4.79
C PRO A 82 14.57 12.45 5.75
#